data_AF-A0AAV4FZV7-F1
#
_entry.id   AF-A0AAV4FZV7-F1
#
_cell.length_a   1.000
_cell.length_b   1.000
_cell.length_c   1.000
_cell.angle_alpha   90.00
_cell.angle_beta   90.00
_cell.angle_gamma   90.00
#
_symmetry.space_group_name_H-M   'P 1'
#
loop_
_entity.id
_entity.type
_entity.pdbx_description
1 polymer ?
#
loop_
_entity_poly.entity_id
_entity_poly.type
_entity_poly.pdbx_seq_one_letter_code
_entity_poly.pdbx_strand_id
1 'polypeptide(L)'
;MFGTGAGSALVTQMLFSSLMRSPSRFQRAILQSGPGSANWASYKPGTPLDPKQIALRLAERLNCTLPQDVSPTTTIPASLARCLRTPSAEDLLAETRRMTVEEYNSSTIFVPVGRDSFGALPNFPSALAADTQNLPKVPVMLGWSTDDSSWVVKDPDDDGVTFDEFSDLLKALLRGGYTPSVSQQMFPEVLATYNLDDPSKLSPLDIRDVACRVATDVKVEAFVVKEARQLSKAAADSNSDKKTYLYQYDYRPSYKTTPMWQGVTHVDERAMVMGLPNGTNPYRYPVTSKDDRKVAEMMTTMWSNFAKYSNPTPQPLAGGVKWPALGNTSDDQQLLVIRPNPVVKQYDRNPIVELWTGSSGLDD
;
A
#
# COMPACT_ATOMS: atom_id res chain seq x y z
N MET A 1 -0.03 -16.99 -1.68
CA MET A 1 0.41 -15.91 -2.59
C MET A 1 1.20 -14.90 -1.79
N PHE A 2 2.07 -14.14 -2.45
CA PHE A 2 2.98 -13.19 -1.81
C PHE A 2 3.13 -12.00 -2.78
N GLY A 3 3.39 -10.80 -2.27
CA GLY A 3 3.66 -9.63 -3.11
C GLY A 3 4.19 -8.45 -2.32
N THR A 4 4.80 -7.50 -3.01
CA THR A 4 5.30 -6.23 -2.47
C THR A 4 4.70 -5.05 -3.23
N GLY A 5 4.33 -3.97 -2.54
CA GLY A 5 3.78 -2.75 -3.15
C GLY A 5 2.55 -3.03 -4.01
N ALA A 6 2.53 -2.59 -5.26
CA ALA A 6 1.43 -2.88 -6.19
C ALA A 6 1.13 -4.39 -6.32
N GLY A 7 2.15 -5.25 -6.24
CA GLY A 7 1.95 -6.70 -6.22
C GLY A 7 1.22 -7.18 -4.96
N SER A 8 1.53 -6.61 -3.80
CA SER A 8 0.78 -6.86 -2.56
C SER A 8 -0.67 -6.38 -2.67
N ALA A 9 -0.88 -5.18 -3.20
CA ALA A 9 -2.22 -4.61 -3.36
C ALA A 9 -3.11 -5.48 -4.26
N LEU A 10 -2.55 -6.04 -5.34
CA LEU A 10 -3.22 -7.01 -6.20
C LEU A 10 -3.54 -8.31 -5.44
N VAL A 11 -2.61 -8.86 -4.66
CA VAL A 11 -2.89 -10.05 -3.84
C VAL A 11 -4.02 -9.78 -2.85
N THR A 12 -4.04 -8.61 -2.19
CA THR A 12 -5.13 -8.20 -1.29
C THR A 12 -6.46 -8.07 -2.05
N GLN A 13 -6.48 -7.42 -3.21
CA GLN A 13 -7.67 -7.32 -4.05
C GLN A 13 -8.17 -8.70 -4.53
N MET A 14 -7.26 -9.64 -4.79
CA MET A 14 -7.60 -11.03 -5.08
C MET A 14 -8.22 -11.75 -3.87
N LEU A 15 -7.89 -11.35 -2.63
CA LEU A 15 -8.60 -11.83 -1.43
C LEU A 15 -10.06 -11.37 -1.44
N PHE A 16 -10.32 -10.13 -1.86
CA PHE A 16 -11.67 -9.55 -1.92
C PHE A 16 -12.54 -10.15 -3.03
N SER A 17 -11.90 -10.62 -4.11
CA SER A 17 -12.56 -11.21 -5.28
C SER A 17 -13.30 -12.51 -4.97
N SER A 18 -14.58 -12.62 -5.35
CA SER A 18 -15.34 -13.88 -5.25
C SER A 18 -14.80 -14.97 -6.17
N LEU A 19 -14.25 -14.61 -7.34
CA LEU A 19 -13.68 -15.55 -8.32
C LEU A 19 -12.52 -16.38 -7.74
N MET A 20 -11.84 -15.82 -6.75
CA MET A 20 -10.69 -16.46 -6.12
C MET A 20 -11.06 -17.25 -4.85
N ARG A 21 -12.31 -17.10 -4.36
CA ARG A 21 -12.80 -17.71 -3.12
C ARG A 21 -13.43 -19.09 -3.33
N SER A 22 -14.01 -19.38 -4.49
CA SER A 22 -14.74 -20.65 -4.72
C SER A 22 -14.45 -21.31 -6.07
N PRO A 23 -13.75 -22.49 -6.10
CA PRO A 23 -12.95 -23.03 -4.99
C PRO A 23 -11.81 -22.10 -4.58
N SER A 24 -11.43 -22.11 -3.31
CA SER A 24 -10.29 -21.30 -2.84
C SER A 24 -9.03 -21.63 -3.64
N ARG A 25 -8.46 -20.62 -4.31
CA ARG A 25 -7.28 -20.77 -5.17
C ARG A 25 -5.96 -20.59 -4.41
N PHE A 26 -6.00 -20.08 -3.19
CA PHE A 26 -4.82 -19.86 -2.34
C PHE A 26 -5.15 -20.15 -0.88
N GLN A 27 -4.17 -20.67 -0.15
CA GLN A 27 -4.37 -21.11 1.22
C GLN A 27 -3.81 -20.11 2.23
N ARG A 28 -2.98 -19.16 1.80
CA ARG A 28 -2.26 -18.17 2.63
C ARG A 28 -1.89 -16.95 1.80
N ALA A 29 -1.76 -15.79 2.43
CA ALA A 29 -1.24 -14.57 1.78
C ALA A 29 -0.16 -13.86 2.62
N ILE A 30 0.84 -13.31 1.93
CA ILE A 30 1.87 -12.42 2.50
C ILE A 30 1.80 -11.09 1.75
N LEU A 31 1.49 -10.00 2.47
CA LEU A 31 1.14 -8.70 1.89
C LEU A 31 2.12 -7.63 2.40
N GLN A 32 3.10 -7.26 1.57
CA GLN A 32 4.19 -6.38 1.99
C GLN A 32 4.00 -4.97 1.44
N SER A 33 3.76 -3.99 2.31
CA SER A 33 3.69 -2.57 1.97
C SER A 33 2.74 -2.21 0.82
N GLY A 34 1.65 -2.96 0.67
CA GLY A 34 0.69 -2.73 -0.41
C GLY A 34 -0.71 -3.18 -0.03
N PRO A 35 -1.47 -2.33 0.66
CA PRO A 35 -2.87 -2.58 0.94
C PRO A 35 -3.71 -2.48 -0.34
N GLY A 36 -4.72 -3.33 -0.48
CA GLY A 36 -5.56 -3.41 -1.69
C GLY A 36 -6.63 -2.31 -1.77
N SER A 37 -6.98 -1.71 -0.64
CA SER A 37 -8.00 -0.68 -0.46
C SER A 37 -7.45 0.74 -0.39
N ALA A 38 -6.12 0.92 -0.42
CA ALA A 38 -5.53 2.25 -0.47
C ALA A 38 -5.93 3.00 -1.74
N ASN A 39 -6.01 4.33 -1.61
CA ASN A 39 -6.55 5.18 -2.67
C ASN A 39 -5.71 5.16 -3.97
N TRP A 40 -4.44 4.75 -3.90
CA TRP A 40 -3.58 4.58 -5.07
C TRP A 40 -3.72 3.21 -5.74
N ALA A 41 -4.32 2.22 -5.06
CA ALA A 41 -4.37 0.83 -5.51
C ALA A 41 -5.51 0.54 -6.51
N SER A 42 -6.48 1.45 -6.64
CA SER A 42 -7.59 1.35 -7.58
C SER A 42 -8.24 2.71 -7.79
N TYR A 43 -9.03 2.87 -8.86
CA TYR A 43 -9.80 4.11 -9.04
C TYR A 43 -10.84 4.31 -7.94
N LYS A 44 -10.93 5.54 -7.45
CA LYS A 44 -11.90 5.93 -6.43
C LYS A 44 -12.92 6.93 -6.99
N PRO A 45 -14.23 6.68 -6.80
CA PRO A 45 -15.27 7.61 -7.24
C PRO A 45 -15.08 9.01 -6.66
N GLY A 46 -15.34 10.02 -7.48
CA GLY A 46 -15.26 11.42 -7.08
C GLY A 46 -13.84 11.96 -6.92
N THR A 47 -12.82 11.20 -7.32
CA THR A 47 -11.44 11.69 -7.47
C THR A 47 -11.17 12.12 -8.93
N PRO A 48 -10.09 12.87 -9.21
CA PRO A 48 -9.81 13.37 -10.56
C PRO A 48 -9.51 12.28 -11.61
N LEU A 49 -9.19 11.06 -11.18
CA LEU A 49 -8.86 9.96 -12.09
C LEU A 49 -10.12 9.14 -12.41
N ASP A 50 -10.67 9.36 -13.61
CA ASP A 50 -11.77 8.57 -14.15
C ASP A 50 -11.26 7.60 -15.24
N PRO A 51 -11.43 6.27 -15.07
CA PRO A 51 -10.91 5.27 -16.01
C PRO A 51 -11.47 5.42 -17.42
N LYS A 52 -12.73 5.85 -17.56
CA LYS A 52 -13.39 5.99 -18.86
C LYS A 52 -12.83 7.22 -19.58
N GLN A 53 -12.67 8.35 -18.90
CA GLN A 53 -12.07 9.55 -19.50
C GLN A 53 -10.63 9.29 -19.91
N ILE A 54 -9.85 8.61 -19.08
CA ILE A 54 -8.47 8.22 -19.40
C ILE A 54 -8.44 7.32 -20.66
N ALA A 55 -9.32 6.31 -20.73
CA ALA A 55 -9.38 5.43 -21.90
C ALA A 55 -9.79 6.16 -23.19
N LEU A 56 -10.77 7.08 -23.13
CA LEU A 56 -11.17 7.91 -24.27
C LEU A 56 -10.03 8.82 -24.73
N ARG A 57 -9.32 9.42 -23.77
CA ARG A 57 -8.22 10.32 -24.06
C ARG A 57 -7.01 9.63 -24.69
N LEU A 58 -6.70 8.41 -24.23
CA LEU A 58 -5.70 7.56 -24.89
C LEU A 58 -6.13 7.24 -26.33
N ALA A 59 -7.42 6.95 -26.55
CA ALA A 59 -7.94 6.67 -27.88
C ALA A 59 -7.82 7.87 -28.83
N GLU A 60 -8.12 9.08 -28.36
CA GLU A 60 -7.91 10.31 -29.13
C GLU A 60 -6.46 10.48 -29.56
N ARG A 61 -5.50 10.30 -28.64
CA ARG A 61 -4.06 10.40 -28.91
C ARG A 61 -3.55 9.38 -29.93
N LEU A 62 -4.20 8.23 -30.01
CA LEU A 62 -3.87 7.15 -30.95
C LEU A 62 -4.71 7.21 -32.24
N ASN A 63 -5.41 8.31 -32.51
CA ASN A 63 -6.31 8.48 -33.65
C ASN A 63 -7.44 7.43 -33.73
N CYS A 64 -7.79 6.85 -32.58
CA CYS A 64 -8.96 5.99 -32.42
C CYS A 64 -10.16 6.84 -32.04
N THR A 65 -10.82 7.43 -33.03
CA THR A 65 -11.99 8.30 -32.81
C THR A 65 -13.31 7.54 -32.87
N LEU A 66 -14.28 8.00 -32.08
CA LEU A 66 -15.67 7.57 -32.23
C LEU A 66 -16.30 8.27 -33.43
N PRO A 67 -17.23 7.63 -34.18
CA PRO A 67 -18.06 8.33 -35.15
C PRO A 67 -18.78 9.50 -34.47
N GLN A 68 -18.91 10.65 -35.14
CA GLN A 68 -19.45 11.89 -34.55
C GLN A 68 -20.87 11.74 -33.96
N ASP A 69 -21.61 10.73 -34.41
CA ASP A 69 -23.00 10.48 -34.01
C ASP A 69 -23.12 9.66 -32.72
N VAL A 70 -22.00 9.18 -32.18
CA VAL A 70 -21.95 8.40 -30.93
C VAL A 70 -21.53 9.33 -29.79
N SER A 71 -22.52 9.92 -29.11
CA SER A 71 -22.30 10.58 -27.82
C SER A 71 -21.62 9.60 -26.86
N PRO A 72 -20.70 10.03 -25.97
CA PRO A 72 -20.02 9.15 -25.02
C PRO A 72 -20.99 8.60 -23.96
N THR A 73 -21.83 7.65 -24.38
CA THR A 73 -22.75 6.86 -23.54
C THR A 73 -22.00 6.13 -22.43
N THR A 74 -22.72 5.59 -21.46
CA THR A 74 -22.19 4.85 -20.30
C THR A 74 -21.25 3.69 -20.64
N THR A 75 -21.10 3.28 -21.90
CA THR A 75 -20.27 2.14 -22.33
C THR A 75 -19.30 2.53 -23.44
N ILE A 76 -18.04 2.07 -23.35
CA ILE A 76 -17.06 2.22 -24.44
C ILE A 76 -17.49 1.36 -25.64
N PRO A 77 -17.67 1.92 -26.85
CA PRO A 77 -18.08 1.16 -28.02
C PRO A 77 -17.05 0.08 -28.41
N ALA A 78 -17.54 -1.08 -28.87
CA ALA A 78 -16.67 -2.19 -29.32
C ALA A 78 -15.75 -1.80 -30.48
N SER A 79 -16.15 -0.83 -31.31
CA SER A 79 -15.33 -0.25 -32.37
C SER A 79 -14.08 0.46 -31.82
N LEU A 80 -14.22 1.23 -30.74
CA LEU A 80 -13.09 1.91 -30.09
C LEU A 80 -12.10 0.90 -29.52
N ALA A 81 -12.62 -0.13 -28.83
CA ALA A 81 -11.80 -1.20 -28.29
C ALA A 81 -11.10 -2.02 -29.39
N ARG A 82 -11.69 -2.13 -30.58
CA ARG A 82 -11.04 -2.76 -31.74
C ARG A 82 -9.94 -1.87 -32.31
N CYS A 83 -10.18 -0.57 -32.41
CA CYS A 83 -9.16 0.37 -32.86
C CYS A 83 -7.96 0.39 -31.92
N LEU A 84 -8.18 0.45 -30.59
CA LEU A 84 -7.11 0.44 -29.59
C LEU A 84 -6.26 -0.85 -29.57
N ARG A 85 -6.67 -1.91 -30.29
CA ARG A 85 -5.86 -3.12 -30.50
C ARG A 85 -4.93 -3.03 -31.73
N THR A 86 -5.02 -1.95 -32.51
CA THR A 86 -4.23 -1.76 -33.73
C THR A 86 -2.87 -1.09 -33.50
N PRO A 87 -2.70 -0.11 -32.58
CA PRO A 87 -1.39 0.45 -32.27
C PRO A 87 -0.45 -0.59 -31.66
N SER A 88 0.86 -0.37 -31.80
CA SER A 88 1.87 -1.19 -31.15
C SER A 88 1.83 -1.03 -29.62
N ALA A 89 2.42 -1.99 -28.91
CA ALA A 89 2.58 -1.87 -27.46
C ALA A 89 3.45 -0.66 -27.09
N GLU A 90 4.45 -0.35 -27.90
CA GLU A 90 5.32 0.80 -27.76
C GLU A 90 4.55 2.12 -27.87
N ASP A 91 3.67 2.25 -28.86
CA ASP A 91 2.85 3.47 -29.04
C ASP A 91 1.87 3.65 -27.88
N LEU A 92 1.20 2.57 -27.46
CA LEU A 92 0.31 2.57 -26.29
C LEU A 92 1.04 3.06 -25.04
N LEU A 93 2.25 2.55 -24.79
CA LEU A 93 3.06 2.93 -23.64
C LEU A 93 3.57 4.37 -23.76
N ALA A 94 3.97 4.81 -24.96
CA ALA A 94 4.45 6.17 -25.20
C ALA A 94 3.36 7.21 -24.93
N GLU A 95 2.15 7.02 -25.48
CA GLU A 95 1.03 7.95 -25.25
C GLU A 95 0.54 7.89 -23.80
N THR A 96 0.47 6.71 -23.19
CA THR A 96 0.15 6.58 -21.76
C THR A 96 1.14 7.38 -20.90
N ARG A 97 2.45 7.28 -21.18
CA ARG A 97 3.48 8.06 -20.46
C ARG A 97 3.34 9.56 -20.70
N ARG A 98 3.01 10.02 -21.91
CA ARG A 98 2.75 11.44 -22.16
C ARG A 98 1.57 11.95 -21.32
N MET A 99 0.46 11.21 -21.29
CA MET A 99 -0.71 11.56 -20.49
C MET A 99 -0.39 11.70 -18.99
N THR A 100 0.48 10.85 -18.44
CA THR A 100 0.86 10.92 -17.01
C THR A 100 1.44 12.28 -16.61
N VAL A 101 2.20 12.92 -17.50
CA VAL A 101 2.88 14.20 -17.25
C VAL A 101 2.03 15.38 -17.73
N GLU A 102 1.49 15.29 -18.95
CA GLU A 102 0.85 16.42 -19.63
C GLU A 102 -0.57 16.72 -19.12
N GLU A 103 -1.26 15.73 -18.54
CA GLU A 103 -2.70 15.85 -18.25
C GLU A 103 -3.06 15.49 -16.81
N TYR A 104 -2.48 14.42 -16.27
CA TYR A 104 -2.93 13.87 -14.99
C TYR A 104 -1.99 14.16 -13.81
N ASN A 105 -0.74 14.55 -14.08
CA ASN A 105 0.29 14.75 -13.05
C ASN A 105 0.34 13.61 -12.02
N SER A 106 0.34 12.37 -12.53
CA SER A 106 0.33 11.14 -11.72
C SER A 106 1.27 10.13 -12.33
N SER A 107 2.10 9.47 -11.51
CA SER A 107 3.03 8.42 -11.99
C SER A 107 2.32 7.18 -12.53
N THR A 108 1.03 7.00 -12.25
CA THR A 108 0.23 5.88 -12.76
C THR A 108 -1.21 6.35 -12.98
N ILE A 109 -1.70 6.17 -14.20
CA ILE A 109 -3.07 6.55 -14.58
C ILE A 109 -3.94 5.36 -14.93
N PHE A 110 -3.37 4.17 -15.15
CA PHE A 110 -4.09 2.91 -15.32
C PHE A 110 -3.87 2.02 -14.11
N VAL A 111 -4.91 1.85 -13.30
CA VAL A 111 -4.93 1.04 -12.08
C VAL A 111 -6.15 0.11 -12.10
N PRO A 112 -6.24 -0.89 -11.21
CA PRO A 112 -7.44 -1.71 -11.08
C PRO A 112 -8.75 -0.89 -11.00
N VAL A 113 -9.78 -1.39 -11.67
CA VAL A 113 -11.12 -0.77 -11.72
C VAL A 113 -12.07 -1.61 -10.86
N GLY A 114 -12.76 -0.99 -9.92
CA GLY A 114 -13.88 -1.62 -9.21
C GLY A 114 -15.16 -1.62 -10.06
N ARG A 115 -16.09 -2.52 -9.75
CA ARG A 115 -17.30 -2.80 -10.56
C ARG A 115 -16.95 -3.19 -12.00
N ASP A 116 -15.91 -4.00 -12.16
CA ASP A 116 -15.50 -4.47 -13.47
C ASP A 116 -16.52 -5.45 -14.07
N SER A 117 -16.53 -5.55 -15.39
CA SER A 117 -17.43 -6.42 -16.14
C SER A 117 -17.14 -7.91 -15.99
N PHE A 118 -15.95 -8.29 -15.50
CA PHE A 118 -15.55 -9.69 -15.32
C PHE A 118 -15.91 -10.22 -13.93
N GLY A 119 -16.34 -9.34 -13.01
CA GLY A 119 -16.65 -9.69 -11.63
C GLY A 119 -15.40 -10.00 -10.79
N ALA A 120 -14.20 -9.58 -11.22
CA ALA A 120 -12.98 -9.74 -10.44
C ALA A 120 -13.03 -8.88 -9.17
N LEU A 121 -13.49 -7.65 -9.30
CA LEU A 121 -13.80 -6.67 -8.26
C LEU A 121 -15.23 -6.17 -8.48
N PRO A 122 -16.26 -6.91 -8.00
CA PRO A 122 -17.66 -6.53 -8.24
C PRO A 122 -18.07 -5.21 -7.57
N ASN A 123 -17.26 -4.68 -6.66
CA ASN A 123 -17.39 -3.37 -6.05
C ASN A 123 -16.01 -2.73 -5.86
N PHE A 124 -15.95 -1.49 -5.34
CA PHE A 124 -14.67 -0.85 -5.01
C PHE A 124 -13.95 -1.63 -3.89
N PRO A 125 -12.62 -1.78 -3.96
CA PRO A 125 -11.85 -2.53 -2.95
C PRO A 125 -12.11 -2.11 -1.50
N SER A 126 -12.31 -0.82 -1.22
CA SER A 126 -12.65 -0.33 0.12
C SER A 126 -14.00 -0.84 0.62
N ALA A 127 -15.00 -0.94 -0.25
CA ALA A 127 -16.31 -1.50 0.09
C ALA A 127 -16.26 -3.03 0.27
N LEU A 128 -15.46 -3.71 -0.55
CA LEU A 128 -15.26 -5.16 -0.41
C LEU A 128 -14.48 -5.51 0.87
N ALA A 129 -13.50 -4.69 1.25
CA ALA A 129 -12.74 -4.84 2.48
C ALA A 129 -13.61 -4.63 3.73
N ALA A 130 -14.59 -3.73 3.66
CA ALA A 130 -15.54 -3.48 4.75
C ALA A 130 -16.54 -4.62 4.98
N ASP A 131 -16.81 -5.45 3.97
CA ASP A 131 -17.69 -6.61 4.07
C ASP A 131 -16.95 -7.83 4.63
N THR A 132 -16.64 -7.78 5.93
CA THR A 132 -15.88 -8.83 6.65
C THR A 132 -16.55 -10.20 6.58
N GLN A 133 -17.88 -10.27 6.49
CA GLN A 133 -18.63 -11.51 6.35
C GLN A 133 -18.23 -12.25 5.06
N ASN A 134 -17.94 -11.51 3.98
CA ASN A 134 -17.54 -12.07 2.70
C ASN A 134 -16.02 -12.18 2.50
N LEU A 135 -15.19 -11.65 3.40
CA LEU A 135 -13.74 -11.83 3.30
C LEU A 135 -13.33 -13.31 3.43
N PRO A 136 -12.28 -13.76 2.73
CA PRO A 136 -11.79 -15.12 2.83
C PRO A 136 -11.15 -15.38 4.18
N LYS A 137 -11.38 -16.56 4.73
CA LYS A 137 -10.81 -17.01 6.00
C LYS A 137 -9.54 -17.82 5.70
N VAL A 138 -8.47 -17.12 5.38
CA VAL A 138 -7.14 -17.68 5.16
C VAL A 138 -6.13 -17.01 6.10
N PRO A 139 -5.08 -17.72 6.55
CA PRO A 139 -3.99 -17.09 7.26
C PRO A 139 -3.35 -16.01 6.41
N VAL A 140 -3.09 -14.86 7.01
CA VAL A 140 -2.43 -13.74 6.37
C VAL A 140 -1.31 -13.19 7.24
N MET A 141 -0.24 -12.73 6.60
CA MET A 141 0.74 -11.86 7.24
C MET A 141 0.89 -10.61 6.40
N LEU A 142 0.92 -9.46 7.06
CA LEU A 142 0.98 -8.17 6.38
C LEU A 142 1.70 -7.12 7.22
N GLY A 143 2.24 -6.10 6.57
CA GLY A 143 3.00 -5.06 7.26
C GLY A 143 3.52 -3.98 6.32
N TRP A 144 4.28 -3.06 6.88
CA TRP A 144 4.84 -1.90 6.18
C TRP A 144 6.25 -1.58 6.68
N SER A 145 7.01 -0.78 5.93
CA SER A 145 8.28 -0.20 6.36
C SER A 145 8.05 1.14 7.08
N THR A 146 8.86 1.49 8.09
CA THR A 146 8.62 2.69 8.94
C THR A 146 8.50 4.01 8.18
N ASP A 147 9.23 4.15 7.07
CA ASP A 147 9.27 5.35 6.23
C ASP A 147 8.90 5.00 4.78
N ASP A 148 7.96 4.06 4.63
CA ASP A 148 7.64 3.41 3.35
C ASP A 148 7.51 4.41 2.20
N SER A 149 6.82 5.53 2.43
CA SER A 149 6.54 6.52 1.41
C SER A 149 7.38 7.81 1.49
N SER A 150 8.49 7.83 2.25
CA SER A 150 9.35 9.03 2.33
C SER A 150 9.93 9.48 0.97
N TRP A 151 9.96 8.58 -0.02
CA TRP A 151 10.36 8.88 -1.40
C TRP A 151 9.52 9.95 -2.12
N VAL A 152 8.33 10.29 -1.60
CA VAL A 152 7.51 11.38 -2.17
C VAL A 152 8.00 12.76 -1.73
N VAL A 153 8.77 12.84 -0.64
CA VAL A 153 9.33 14.07 -0.11
C VAL A 153 10.59 14.42 -0.91
N LYS A 154 10.68 15.66 -1.35
CA LYS A 154 11.82 16.17 -2.13
C LYS A 154 12.65 17.09 -1.24
N ASP A 155 13.85 16.65 -0.91
CA ASP A 155 14.85 17.39 -0.16
C ASP A 155 16.25 16.98 -0.66
N PRO A 156 16.67 17.48 -1.85
CA PRO A 156 17.94 17.09 -2.46
C PRO A 156 19.16 17.69 -1.73
N ASP A 157 18.97 18.81 -1.04
CA ASP A 157 20.03 19.58 -0.39
C ASP A 157 20.23 19.19 1.10
N ASP A 158 19.36 18.32 1.64
CA ASP A 158 19.38 17.83 3.03
C ASP A 158 19.30 18.97 4.06
N ASP A 159 18.56 20.02 3.72
CA ASP A 159 18.32 21.20 4.56
C ASP A 159 16.87 21.29 5.07
N GLY A 160 16.03 20.33 4.70
CA GLY A 160 14.66 20.17 5.20
C GLY A 160 13.60 20.56 4.19
N VAL A 161 12.38 20.77 4.69
CA VAL A 161 11.22 21.14 3.87
C VAL A 161 10.52 22.33 4.52
N THR A 162 10.19 23.35 3.72
CA THR A 162 9.42 24.49 4.19
C THR A 162 7.95 24.11 4.44
N PHE A 163 7.23 24.89 5.24
CA PHE A 163 5.80 24.65 5.45
C PHE A 163 4.98 24.74 4.14
N ASP A 164 5.37 25.61 3.20
CA ASP A 164 4.70 25.74 1.92
C ASP A 164 4.89 24.49 1.06
N GLU A 165 6.10 23.95 0.98
CA GLU A 165 6.40 22.70 0.28
C GLU A 165 5.67 21.51 0.90
N PHE A 166 5.63 21.42 2.24
CA PHE A 166 4.81 20.43 2.94
C PHE A 166 3.32 20.60 2.60
N SER A 167 2.81 21.83 2.64
CA SER A 167 1.40 22.11 2.36
C SER A 167 1.02 21.71 0.94
N ASP A 168 1.90 21.95 -0.03
CA ASP A 168 1.66 21.56 -1.42
C ASP A 168 1.74 20.03 -1.62
N LEU A 169 2.67 19.36 -0.93
CA LEU A 169 2.69 17.90 -0.87
C LEU A 169 1.39 17.34 -0.27
N LEU A 170 0.93 17.88 0.86
CA LEU A 170 -0.30 17.44 1.52
C LEU A 170 -1.52 17.64 0.62
N LYS A 171 -1.66 18.81 -0.02
CA LYS A 171 -2.74 19.07 -0.99
C LYS A 171 -2.70 18.06 -2.14
N ALA A 172 -1.51 17.72 -2.65
CA ALA A 172 -1.36 16.76 -3.72
C ALA A 172 -1.77 15.34 -3.29
N LEU A 173 -1.35 14.90 -2.09
CA LEU A 173 -1.75 13.62 -1.51
C LEU A 173 -3.27 13.53 -1.31
N LEU A 174 -3.88 14.58 -0.75
CA LEU A 174 -5.32 14.63 -0.51
C LEU A 174 -6.12 14.60 -1.82
N ARG A 175 -5.77 15.47 -2.77
CA ARG A 175 -6.41 15.52 -4.10
C ARG A 175 -6.32 14.20 -4.86
N GLY A 176 -5.22 13.47 -4.69
CA GLY A 176 -5.02 12.17 -5.33
C GLY A 176 -5.87 11.04 -4.74
N GLY A 177 -6.27 11.14 -3.46
CA GLY A 177 -6.93 10.05 -2.75
C GLY A 177 -8.35 10.30 -2.24
N TYR A 178 -8.80 11.55 -2.24
CA TYR A 178 -10.05 11.95 -1.62
C TYR A 178 -10.83 12.91 -2.54
N THR A 179 -12.15 12.98 -2.34
CA THR A 179 -12.98 13.95 -3.06
C THR A 179 -12.59 15.38 -2.65
N PRO A 180 -12.91 16.40 -3.45
CA PRO A 180 -12.61 17.78 -3.10
C PRO A 180 -13.17 18.20 -1.73
N SER A 181 -14.41 17.79 -1.41
CA SER A 181 -15.04 18.09 -0.12
C SER A 181 -14.32 17.46 1.06
N VAL A 182 -13.93 16.18 0.95
CA VAL A 182 -13.19 15.48 2.00
C VAL A 182 -11.77 16.04 2.13
N SER A 183 -11.10 16.32 1.02
CA SER A 183 -9.76 16.93 1.01
C SER A 183 -9.74 18.27 1.76
N GLN A 184 -10.75 19.11 1.56
CA GLN A 184 -10.86 20.40 2.23
C GLN A 184 -11.06 20.25 3.75
N GLN A 185 -11.81 19.23 4.19
CA GLN A 185 -12.03 18.96 5.61
C GLN A 185 -10.80 18.36 6.28
N MET A 186 -10.12 17.43 5.60
CA MET A 186 -8.95 16.74 6.16
C MET A 186 -7.72 17.64 6.29
N PHE A 187 -7.54 18.64 5.44
CA PHE A 187 -6.33 19.48 5.46
C PHE A 187 -6.04 20.09 6.86
N PRO A 188 -6.94 20.84 7.50
CA PRO A 188 -6.71 21.36 8.86
C PRO A 188 -6.62 20.27 9.93
N GLU A 189 -7.35 19.16 9.77
CA GLU A 189 -7.31 18.02 10.71
C GLU A 189 -5.94 17.34 10.71
N VAL A 190 -5.32 17.18 9.53
CA VAL A 190 -3.96 16.67 9.39
C VAL A 190 -2.97 17.63 10.05
N LEU A 191 -3.10 18.95 9.84
CA LEU A 191 -2.21 19.90 10.51
C LEU A 191 -2.28 19.78 12.03
N ALA A 192 -3.48 19.70 12.60
CA ALA A 192 -3.66 19.52 14.04
C ALA A 192 -3.11 18.17 14.54
N THR A 193 -3.40 17.08 13.82
CA THR A 193 -2.99 15.71 14.21
C THR A 193 -1.48 15.53 14.24
N TYR A 194 -0.76 16.23 13.36
CA TYR A 194 0.70 16.15 13.24
C TYR A 194 1.42 17.36 13.83
N ASN A 195 0.74 18.17 14.65
CA ASN A 195 1.32 19.33 15.35
C ASN A 195 1.95 20.37 14.41
N LEU A 196 1.31 20.63 13.27
CA LEU A 196 1.67 21.61 12.25
C LEU A 196 0.72 22.82 12.21
N ASP A 197 -0.10 22.99 13.24
CA ASP A 197 -1.00 24.14 13.43
C ASP A 197 -0.24 25.44 13.75
N ASP A 198 0.96 25.33 14.31
CA ASP A 198 1.90 26.44 14.51
C ASP A 198 3.30 26.08 13.95
N PRO A 199 3.50 26.20 12.62
CA PRO A 199 4.75 25.82 11.97
C PRO A 199 5.94 26.72 12.37
N SER A 200 5.70 27.87 13.00
CA SER A 200 6.77 28.77 13.46
C SER A 200 7.66 28.16 14.55
N LYS A 201 7.19 27.10 15.20
CA LYS A 201 7.91 26.35 16.23
C LYS A 201 8.75 25.19 15.68
N LEU A 202 8.69 24.93 14.37
CA LEU A 202 9.31 23.76 13.74
C LEU A 202 10.45 24.21 12.83
N SER A 203 11.55 23.47 12.88
CA SER A 203 12.60 23.62 11.88
C SER A 203 12.17 22.98 10.55
N PRO A 204 12.81 23.34 9.42
CA PRO A 204 12.58 22.64 8.15
C PRO A 204 12.82 21.12 8.23
N LEU A 205 13.74 20.68 9.09
CA LEU A 205 14.01 19.25 9.32
C LEU A 205 12.84 18.56 10.04
N ASP A 206 12.24 19.22 11.04
CA ASP A 206 11.06 18.69 11.72
C ASP A 206 9.88 18.53 10.75
N ILE A 207 9.67 19.54 9.89
CA ILE A 207 8.62 19.52 8.87
C ILE A 207 8.86 18.39 7.86
N ARG A 208 10.11 18.15 7.44
CA ARG A 208 10.47 17.02 6.56
C ARG A 208 10.14 15.66 7.18
N ASP A 209 10.47 15.48 8.45
CA ASP A 209 10.20 14.22 9.16
C ASP A 209 8.69 13.97 9.28
N VAL A 210 7.92 15.04 9.55
CA VAL A 210 6.44 14.98 9.53
C VAL A 210 5.93 14.69 8.11
N ALA A 211 6.50 15.28 7.07
CA ALA A 211 6.14 15.01 5.68
C ALA A 211 6.30 13.53 5.31
N CYS A 212 7.42 12.92 5.72
CA CYS A 212 7.70 11.49 5.50
C CYS A 212 6.68 10.60 6.23
N ARG A 213 6.32 10.98 7.46
CA ARG A 213 5.33 10.26 8.28
C ARG A 213 3.93 10.36 7.70
N VAL A 214 3.46 11.56 7.37
CA VAL A 214 2.16 11.80 6.72
C VAL A 214 2.05 11.01 5.43
N ALA A 215 3.09 11.03 4.59
CA ALA A 215 3.11 10.26 3.34
C ALA A 215 2.99 8.75 3.58
N THR A 216 3.70 8.21 4.58
CA THR A 216 3.66 6.78 4.92
C THR A 216 2.31 6.37 5.51
N ASP A 217 1.74 7.21 6.37
CA ASP A 217 0.45 6.97 7.00
C ASP A 217 -0.69 6.92 5.98
N VAL A 218 -0.80 7.94 5.10
CA VAL A 218 -1.88 8.03 4.11
C VAL A 218 -1.75 7.02 2.98
N LYS A 219 -0.54 6.62 2.60
CA LYS A 219 -0.34 5.70 1.47
C LYS A 219 -0.34 4.24 1.91
N VAL A 220 0.13 3.93 3.12
CA VAL A 220 0.43 2.54 3.51
C VAL A 220 -0.08 2.20 4.90
N GLU A 221 0.49 2.77 5.96
CA GLU A 221 0.28 2.28 7.34
C GLU A 221 -1.20 2.21 7.72
N ALA A 222 -1.94 3.31 7.54
CA ALA A 222 -3.34 3.37 7.97
C ALA A 222 -4.20 2.30 7.27
N PHE A 223 -3.97 2.10 5.96
CA PHE A 223 -4.70 1.12 5.17
C PHE A 223 -4.27 -0.32 5.47
N VAL A 224 -2.97 -0.58 5.68
CA VAL A 224 -2.46 -1.91 6.08
C VAL A 224 -3.05 -2.33 7.42
N VAL A 225 -3.04 -1.42 8.41
CA VAL A 225 -3.56 -1.70 9.75
C VAL A 225 -5.06 -1.96 9.70
N LYS A 226 -5.82 -1.13 8.98
CA LYS A 226 -7.27 -1.35 8.79
C LYS A 226 -7.58 -2.69 8.13
N GLU A 227 -6.88 -3.04 7.05
CA GLU A 227 -7.07 -4.34 6.38
C GLU A 227 -6.71 -5.51 7.29
N ALA A 228 -5.64 -5.39 8.08
CA ALA A 228 -5.24 -6.42 9.03
C ALA A 228 -6.35 -6.68 10.06
N ARG A 229 -6.95 -5.60 10.58
CA ARG A 229 -8.08 -5.66 11.52
C ARG A 229 -9.31 -6.31 10.91
N GLN A 230 -9.68 -5.89 9.69
CA GLN A 230 -10.83 -6.44 8.98
C GLN A 230 -10.65 -7.94 8.68
N LEU A 231 -9.45 -8.37 8.28
CA LEU A 231 -9.13 -9.78 8.04
C LEU A 231 -9.13 -10.58 9.34
N SER A 232 -8.61 -10.01 10.45
CA SER A 232 -8.67 -10.65 11.77
C SER A 232 -10.11 -10.80 12.27
N LYS A 233 -10.90 -9.73 12.20
CA LYS A 233 -12.34 -9.73 12.55
C LYS A 233 -13.13 -10.73 11.71
N ALA A 234 -12.93 -10.76 10.40
CA ALA A 234 -13.57 -11.74 9.51
C ALA A 234 -13.30 -13.20 9.90
N ALA A 235 -12.08 -13.51 10.36
CA ALA A 235 -11.74 -14.85 10.86
C ALA A 235 -12.43 -15.14 12.19
N ALA A 236 -12.40 -14.18 13.13
CA ALA A 236 -13.02 -14.31 14.44
C ALA A 236 -14.54 -14.47 14.38
N ASP A 237 -15.24 -13.62 13.63
CA ASP A 237 -16.71 -13.64 13.48
C ASP A 237 -17.22 -14.96 12.87
N SER A 238 -16.37 -15.64 12.10
CA SER A 238 -16.68 -16.94 11.49
C SER A 238 -16.21 -18.14 12.33
N ASN A 239 -15.79 -17.93 13.58
CA ASN A 239 -15.19 -18.95 14.45
C ASN A 239 -14.04 -19.72 13.77
N SER A 240 -13.29 -19.04 12.92
CA SER A 240 -12.17 -19.63 12.18
C SER A 240 -10.91 -19.68 13.04
N ASP A 241 -10.11 -20.72 12.85
CA ASP A 241 -8.78 -20.86 13.46
C ASP A 241 -7.71 -20.03 12.73
N LYS A 242 -8.05 -19.39 11.60
CA LYS A 242 -7.07 -18.65 10.78
C LYS A 242 -6.63 -17.37 11.49
N LYS A 243 -5.33 -17.07 11.35
CA LYS A 243 -4.67 -15.98 12.06
C LYS A 243 -4.12 -14.93 11.11
N THR A 244 -4.22 -13.68 11.55
CA THR A 244 -3.59 -12.52 10.93
C THR A 244 -2.34 -12.16 11.72
N TYR A 245 -1.24 -11.85 11.04
CA TYR A 245 0.02 -11.44 11.65
C TYR A 245 0.44 -10.07 11.11
N LEU A 246 0.57 -9.09 12.00
CA LEU A 246 0.97 -7.72 11.63
C LEU A 246 2.46 -7.50 11.92
N TYR A 247 3.19 -6.86 11.02
CA TYR A 247 4.55 -6.40 11.27
C TYR A 247 4.79 -4.95 10.86
N GLN A 248 5.83 -4.36 11.45
CA GLN A 248 6.47 -3.14 11.02
C GLN A 248 7.95 -3.45 10.75
N TYR A 249 8.43 -3.16 9.55
CA TYR A 249 9.83 -3.35 9.19
C TYR A 249 10.63 -2.08 9.49
N ASP A 250 11.59 -2.21 10.40
CA ASP A 250 12.37 -1.13 11.02
C ASP A 250 13.87 -1.45 10.90
N TYR A 251 14.32 -1.75 9.68
CA TYR A 251 15.73 -2.00 9.41
C TYR A 251 16.16 -1.40 8.08
N ARG A 252 17.02 -0.39 8.17
CA ARG A 252 17.66 0.22 7.00
C ARG A 252 18.85 -0.65 6.54
N PRO A 253 18.82 -1.24 5.34
CA PRO A 253 19.92 -2.09 4.88
C PRO A 253 21.24 -1.31 4.73
N SER A 254 22.37 -1.92 5.06
CA SER A 254 23.67 -1.21 5.06
C SER A 254 24.15 -0.75 3.68
N TYR A 255 23.67 -1.41 2.62
CA TYR A 255 23.99 -1.09 1.23
C TYR A 255 23.09 0.00 0.63
N LYS A 256 22.14 0.55 1.41
CA LYS A 256 21.20 1.55 0.91
C LYS A 256 21.91 2.90 0.72
N THR A 257 21.76 3.47 -0.47
CA THR A 257 22.47 4.69 -0.90
C THR A 257 21.66 5.98 -0.82
N THR A 258 20.37 5.91 -0.48
CA THR A 258 19.55 7.12 -0.37
C THR A 258 19.95 7.94 0.86
N PRO A 259 19.54 9.22 0.99
CA PRO A 259 19.85 10.01 2.18
C PRO A 259 19.39 9.34 3.49
N MET A 260 20.06 9.66 4.59
CA MET A 260 19.75 9.08 5.90
C MET A 260 18.35 9.45 6.39
N TRP A 261 17.91 10.67 6.09
CA TRP A 261 16.59 11.18 6.46
C TRP A 261 15.43 10.40 5.85
N GLN A 262 15.65 9.68 4.74
CA GLN A 262 14.60 8.85 4.14
C GLN A 262 14.28 7.59 4.97
N GLY A 263 15.10 7.24 5.96
CA GLY A 263 14.83 6.12 6.86
C GLY A 263 14.72 4.78 6.14
N VAL A 264 13.69 3.99 6.50
CA VAL A 264 13.39 2.66 5.93
C VAL A 264 12.27 2.77 4.91
N THR A 265 12.63 2.75 3.63
CA THR A 265 11.71 3.08 2.52
C THR A 265 11.01 1.85 1.96
N HIS A 266 10.04 2.09 1.08
CA HIS A 266 9.43 1.07 0.23
C HIS A 266 10.50 0.14 -0.36
N VAL A 267 10.19 -1.17 -0.38
CA VAL A 267 11.01 -2.27 -0.91
C VAL A 267 12.34 -2.58 -0.22
N ASP A 268 12.71 -1.90 0.85
CA ASP A 268 13.94 -2.20 1.61
C ASP A 268 13.94 -3.65 2.15
N GLU A 269 12.77 -4.16 2.53
CA GLU A 269 12.62 -5.49 3.11
C GLU A 269 12.65 -6.60 2.05
N ARG A 270 12.47 -6.26 0.76
CA ARG A 270 12.40 -7.24 -0.34
C ARG A 270 13.64 -8.12 -0.43
N ALA A 271 14.82 -7.53 -0.27
CA ALA A 271 16.08 -8.27 -0.31
C ALA A 271 16.24 -9.22 0.88
N MET A 272 15.74 -8.81 2.05
CA MET A 272 15.80 -9.58 3.29
C MET A 272 14.90 -10.82 3.21
N VAL A 273 13.68 -10.66 2.69
CA VAL A 273 12.74 -11.77 2.45
C VAL A 273 13.30 -12.81 1.47
N MET A 274 14.08 -12.36 0.48
CA MET A 274 14.72 -13.22 -0.51
C MET A 274 16.04 -13.84 -0.04
N GLY A 275 16.49 -13.54 1.18
CA GLY A 275 17.75 -14.05 1.73
C GLY A 275 19.00 -13.56 1.00
N LEU A 276 18.90 -12.49 0.21
CA LEU A 276 19.98 -12.05 -0.69
C LEU A 276 21.26 -11.64 0.05
N PRO A 277 21.21 -11.05 1.26
CA PRO A 277 22.41 -10.75 2.01
C PRO A 277 23.29 -11.94 2.41
N ASN A 278 22.78 -13.18 2.31
CA ASN A 278 23.49 -14.41 2.70
C ASN A 278 24.27 -15.08 1.56
N GLY A 279 24.10 -14.66 0.30
CA GLY A 279 24.62 -15.37 -0.87
C GLY A 279 25.67 -14.60 -1.68
N THR A 280 26.51 -15.32 -2.42
CA THR A 280 27.35 -14.77 -3.50
C THR A 280 26.49 -14.51 -4.73
N ASN A 281 25.73 -13.42 -4.72
CA ASN A 281 24.82 -13.05 -5.81
C ASN A 281 25.53 -12.17 -6.86
N PRO A 282 25.44 -12.49 -8.18
CA PRO A 282 25.98 -11.65 -9.26
C PRO A 282 25.37 -10.23 -9.34
N TYR A 283 24.19 -9.97 -8.76
CA TYR A 283 23.56 -8.65 -8.71
C TYR A 283 24.12 -7.70 -7.63
N ARG A 284 25.21 -8.07 -6.95
CA ARG A 284 26.01 -7.22 -6.02
C ARG A 284 25.15 -6.34 -5.10
N TYR A 285 24.70 -6.92 -3.98
CA TYR A 285 24.65 -6.14 -2.74
C TYR A 285 26.11 -5.98 -2.31
N PRO A 286 26.73 -4.81 -2.58
CA PRO A 286 28.18 -4.71 -2.79
C PRO A 286 28.98 -5.14 -1.56
N VAL A 287 28.45 -4.88 -0.36
CA VAL A 287 28.88 -5.37 0.94
C VAL A 287 27.65 -5.44 1.84
N THR A 288 27.46 -6.53 2.59
CA THR A 288 26.39 -6.65 3.59
C THR A 288 26.99 -6.78 4.97
N SER A 289 26.40 -6.07 5.92
CA SER A 289 26.75 -6.12 7.34
C SER A 289 26.30 -7.45 7.97
N LYS A 290 26.78 -7.72 9.19
CA LYS A 290 26.30 -8.87 9.98
C LYS A 290 24.80 -8.74 10.30
N ASP A 291 24.33 -7.53 10.51
CA ASP A 291 22.93 -7.27 10.81
C ASP A 291 22.04 -7.50 9.59
N ASP A 292 22.50 -7.18 8.37
CA ASP A 292 21.74 -7.49 7.14
C ASP A 292 21.50 -8.99 7.02
N ARG A 293 22.54 -9.81 7.27
CA ARG A 293 22.45 -11.27 7.24
C ARG A 293 21.51 -11.78 8.33
N LYS A 294 21.66 -11.27 9.55
CA LYS A 294 20.81 -11.62 10.69
C LYS A 294 19.33 -11.35 10.40
N VAL A 295 19.01 -10.16 9.86
CA VAL A 295 17.63 -9.79 9.50
C VAL A 295 17.13 -10.64 8.32
N ALA A 296 17.95 -10.87 7.30
CA ALA A 296 17.59 -11.71 6.16
C ALA A 296 17.29 -13.17 6.55
N GLU A 297 18.13 -13.78 7.40
CA GLU A 297 17.93 -15.13 7.94
C GLU A 297 16.63 -15.20 8.76
N MET A 298 16.41 -14.23 9.63
CA MET A 298 15.20 -14.13 10.45
C MET A 298 13.94 -14.01 9.57
N MET A 299 13.92 -13.09 8.60
CA MET A 299 12.78 -12.89 7.71
C MET A 299 12.53 -14.10 6.80
N THR A 300 13.56 -14.66 6.18
CA THR A 300 13.43 -15.87 5.33
C THR A 300 12.87 -17.04 6.14
N THR A 301 13.31 -17.19 7.40
CA THR A 301 12.77 -18.21 8.32
C THR A 301 11.29 -17.96 8.61
N MET A 302 10.91 -16.74 9.00
CA MET A 302 9.51 -16.41 9.32
C MET A 302 8.58 -16.57 8.11
N TRP A 303 8.97 -16.07 6.94
CA TRP A 303 8.17 -16.17 5.71
C TRP A 303 8.00 -17.62 5.27
N SER A 304 9.07 -18.42 5.31
CA SER A 304 9.00 -19.85 4.94
C SER A 304 8.23 -20.69 5.96
N ASN A 305 8.35 -20.38 7.25
CA ASN A 305 7.54 -21.00 8.30
C ASN A 305 6.06 -20.68 8.12
N PHE A 306 5.71 -19.43 7.83
CA PHE A 306 4.33 -19.07 7.54
C PHE A 306 3.80 -19.82 6.32
N ALA A 307 4.58 -19.94 5.25
CA ALA A 307 4.19 -20.71 4.07
C ALA A 307 3.94 -22.20 4.38
N LYS A 308 4.75 -22.82 5.24
CA LYS A 308 4.65 -24.23 5.65
C LYS A 308 3.53 -24.48 6.67
N TYR A 309 3.43 -23.62 7.69
CA TYR A 309 2.71 -23.89 8.93
C TYR A 309 1.59 -22.90 9.23
N SER A 310 1.39 -21.87 8.40
CA SER A 310 0.47 -20.75 8.68
C SER A 310 0.82 -19.95 9.93
N ASN A 311 2.02 -20.14 10.49
CA ASN A 311 2.53 -19.47 11.67
C ASN A 311 3.99 -19.07 11.38
N PRO A 312 4.37 -17.78 11.47
CA PRO A 312 5.73 -17.35 11.16
C PRO A 312 6.75 -17.78 12.22
N THR A 313 6.32 -18.00 13.47
CA THR A 313 7.17 -18.44 14.58
C THR A 313 6.54 -19.65 15.29
N PRO A 314 6.47 -20.83 14.63
CA PRO A 314 5.97 -22.05 15.25
C PRO A 314 6.88 -22.50 16.39
N GLN A 315 8.17 -22.17 16.28
CA GLN A 315 9.13 -22.11 17.37
C GLN A 315 9.53 -20.64 17.59
N PRO A 316 9.83 -20.23 18.84
CA PRO A 316 10.34 -18.89 19.10
C PRO A 316 11.62 -18.60 18.30
N LEU A 317 11.79 -17.34 17.90
CA LEU A 317 13.05 -16.86 17.31
C LEU A 317 14.17 -16.86 18.37
N ALA A 318 15.40 -16.60 17.93
CA ALA A 318 16.50 -16.32 18.85
C ALA A 318 16.09 -15.22 19.86
N GLY A 319 16.40 -15.43 21.14
CA GLY A 319 15.96 -14.56 22.23
C GLY A 319 14.53 -14.82 22.74
N GLY A 320 13.86 -15.89 22.28
CA GLY A 320 12.55 -16.29 22.78
C GLY A 320 11.37 -15.48 22.22
N VAL A 321 11.62 -14.63 21.23
CA VAL A 321 10.59 -13.77 20.62
C VAL A 321 9.63 -14.62 19.79
N LYS A 322 8.33 -14.48 20.07
CA LYS A 322 7.24 -15.10 19.31
C LYS A 322 6.42 -14.00 18.64
N TRP A 323 6.06 -14.19 17.38
CA TRP A 323 5.18 -13.26 16.66
C TRP A 323 3.72 -13.53 17.05
N PRO A 324 3.05 -12.62 17.77
CA PRO A 324 1.65 -12.80 18.15
C PRO A 324 0.73 -12.69 16.93
N ALA A 325 -0.39 -13.39 16.97
CA ALA A 325 -1.48 -13.11 16.04
C ALA A 325 -2.11 -11.77 16.44
N LEU A 326 -2.49 -10.96 15.44
CA LEU A 326 -3.24 -9.74 15.65
C LEU A 326 -4.66 -10.10 16.12
N GLY A 327 -5.09 -9.55 17.24
CA GLY A 327 -6.46 -9.69 17.73
C GLY A 327 -7.48 -8.89 16.91
N ASN A 328 -8.74 -9.05 17.27
CA ASN A 328 -9.89 -8.40 16.64
C ASN A 328 -10.53 -7.32 17.53
N THR A 329 -9.85 -6.92 18.60
CA THR A 329 -10.26 -5.86 19.54
C THR A 329 -9.14 -4.84 19.72
N SER A 330 -9.48 -3.62 20.15
CA SER A 330 -8.52 -2.50 20.25
C SER A 330 -7.41 -2.71 21.28
N ASP A 331 -7.66 -3.53 22.31
CA ASP A 331 -6.71 -3.91 23.35
C ASP A 331 -5.77 -5.06 22.95
N ASP A 332 -6.06 -5.80 21.88
CA ASP A 332 -5.24 -6.89 21.36
C ASP A 332 -4.74 -6.61 19.93
N GLN A 333 -3.90 -5.58 19.77
CA GLN A 333 -3.37 -5.12 18.49
C GLN A 333 -1.85 -5.25 18.44
N GLN A 334 -1.34 -6.42 18.80
CA GLN A 334 0.10 -6.67 18.82
C GLN A 334 0.69 -6.87 17.41
N LEU A 335 1.90 -6.34 17.19
CA LEU A 335 2.67 -6.51 15.97
C LEU A 335 4.14 -6.82 16.26
N LEU A 336 4.83 -7.43 15.29
CA LEU A 336 6.27 -7.65 15.35
C LEU A 336 7.02 -6.50 14.66
N VAL A 337 7.88 -5.81 15.40
CA VAL A 337 8.84 -4.87 14.83
C VAL A 337 10.08 -5.64 14.39
N ILE A 338 10.30 -5.71 13.08
CA ILE A 338 11.38 -6.45 12.45
C ILE A 338 12.61 -5.57 12.32
N ARG A 339 13.64 -5.89 13.09
CA ARG A 339 14.97 -5.27 13.13
C ARG A 339 15.98 -6.28 13.68
N PRO A 340 17.30 -5.98 13.78
CA PRO A 340 18.30 -6.97 14.19
C PRO A 340 17.97 -7.65 15.52
N ASN A 341 17.30 -6.95 16.45
CA ASN A 341 16.69 -7.53 17.64
C ASN A 341 15.18 -7.28 17.57
N PRO A 342 14.39 -8.26 17.13
CA PRO A 342 12.95 -8.07 16.93
C PRO A 342 12.25 -7.87 18.27
N VAL A 343 11.21 -7.05 18.28
CA VAL A 343 10.41 -6.79 19.48
C VAL A 343 8.92 -6.85 19.15
N VAL A 344 8.12 -7.26 20.13
CA VAL A 344 6.65 -7.17 20.03
C VAL A 344 6.21 -5.83 20.62
N LYS A 345 5.31 -5.15 19.91
CA LYS A 345 4.73 -3.85 20.30
C LYS A 345 3.20 -3.94 20.23
N GLN A 346 2.52 -3.22 21.11
CA GLN A 346 1.10 -2.90 20.94
C GLN A 346 0.94 -1.74 19.95
N TYR A 347 0.11 -1.89 18.92
CA TYR A 347 -0.27 -0.78 18.06
C TYR A 347 -1.25 0.16 18.77
N ASP A 348 -0.93 1.44 18.81
CA ASP A 348 -1.64 2.48 19.59
C ASP A 348 -2.06 3.71 18.76
N ARG A 349 -1.79 3.73 17.44
CA ARG A 349 -2.07 4.87 16.56
C ARG A 349 -3.47 4.80 15.92
N ASN A 350 -4.51 4.53 16.71
CA ASN A 350 -5.91 4.44 16.22
C ASN A 350 -6.42 5.71 15.53
N PRO A 351 -6.20 6.92 16.10
CA PRO A 351 -6.66 8.16 15.45
C PRO A 351 -6.07 8.37 14.05
N ILE A 352 -4.85 7.88 13.80
CA ILE A 352 -4.21 7.95 12.49
C ILE A 352 -4.92 7.04 11.47
N VAL A 353 -5.33 5.84 11.90
CA VAL A 353 -6.07 4.93 11.02
C VAL A 353 -7.43 5.52 10.65
N GLU A 354 -8.13 6.07 11.63
CA GLU A 354 -9.44 6.71 11.44
C GLU A 354 -9.35 7.95 10.55
N LEU A 355 -8.38 8.84 10.80
CA LEU A 355 -8.13 10.03 10.00
C LEU A 355 -8.02 9.68 8.51
N TRP A 356 -7.16 8.71 8.16
CA TRP A 356 -6.86 8.43 6.76
C TRP A 356 -7.86 7.50 6.07
N THR A 357 -8.55 6.64 6.84
CA THR A 357 -9.41 5.60 6.24
C THR A 357 -10.89 5.73 6.58
N GLY A 358 -11.25 6.76 7.37
CA GLY A 358 -12.60 7.07 7.82
C GLY A 358 -13.18 6.10 8.86
N SER A 359 -12.41 5.11 9.32
CA SER A 359 -12.84 4.12 10.30
C SER A 359 -11.64 3.37 10.87
N SER A 360 -11.74 2.78 12.06
CA SER A 360 -10.60 2.10 12.68
C SER A 360 -10.31 0.72 12.08
N GLY A 361 -11.32 0.12 11.43
CA GLY A 361 -11.32 -1.29 11.00
C GLY A 361 -11.71 -2.28 12.12
N LEU A 362 -11.94 -1.79 13.32
CA LEU A 362 -12.47 -2.52 14.49
C LEU A 362 -13.91 -2.13 14.83
N ASP A 363 -14.50 -1.25 14.02
CA ASP A 363 -15.85 -0.73 14.23
C ASP A 363 -16.88 -1.89 14.20
N ASP A 364 -17.94 -1.77 15.01
CA ASP A 364 -18.94 -2.82 15.21
C ASP A 364 -19.89 -3.02 14.03
#